data_AF-A0A946M8V4-F1
#
_entry.id   AF-A0A946M8V4-F1
#
_cell.length_a   1.000
_cell.length_b   1.000
_cell.length_c   1.000
_cell.angle_alpha   90.00
_cell.angle_beta   90.00
_cell.angle_gamma   90.00
#
_symmetry.space_group_name_H-M   'P 1'
#
loop_
_entity.id
_entity.type
_entity.pdbx_description
1 polymer ?
#
loop_
_entity_poly.entity_id
_entity_poly.type
_entity_poly.pdbx_seq_one_letter_code
_entity_poly.pdbx_strand_id
1 'polypeptide(L)'
;SAKREEMRLISAVLGTKSTEARAQETQKLLNFGFRFYETQTLATPEQPLENSPIWKGAQEQIKLGVAEPLTVTLGRNQFKELQSTIALDNPTLEAPIQQGTALGSITYTVNGEPLVQAPLVALESVEEGSLWNNLKDSVMMYFN
;
A
#
# COMPACT_ATOMS: atom_id res chain seq x y z
N SER A 1 6.35 15.84 -22.04
CA SER A 1 6.52 14.64 -21.19
C SER A 1 7.41 13.62 -21.88
N ALA A 2 8.08 12.74 -21.13
CA ALA A 2 8.79 11.58 -21.66
C ALA A 2 8.54 10.35 -20.76
N LYS A 3 8.59 9.14 -21.32
CA LYS A 3 8.49 7.87 -20.58
C LYS A 3 9.76 7.04 -20.84
N ARG A 4 10.37 6.48 -19.79
CA ARG A 4 11.43 5.46 -19.87
C ARG A 4 11.06 4.35 -18.88
N GLU A 5 11.05 3.11 -19.35
CA GLU A 5 10.53 1.96 -18.57
C GLU A 5 9.14 2.31 -18.00
N GLU A 6 8.90 2.12 -16.70
CA GLU A 6 7.63 2.49 -16.06
C GLU A 6 7.56 3.95 -15.59
N MET A 7 8.67 4.69 -15.67
CA MET A 7 8.76 6.06 -15.18
C MET A 7 8.36 7.08 -16.26
N ARG A 8 7.33 7.89 -15.97
CA ARG A 8 6.93 9.03 -16.80
C ARG A 8 7.26 10.35 -16.10
N LEU A 9 7.97 11.22 -16.81
CA LEU A 9 8.27 12.58 -16.37
C LEU A 9 7.53 13.62 -17.21
N ILE A 10 7.00 14.62 -16.51
CA ILE A 10 6.38 15.81 -17.10
C ILE A 10 7.25 17.01 -16.70
N SER A 11 7.67 17.79 -17.69
CA SER A 11 8.44 19.02 -17.49
C SER A 11 7.69 20.19 -18.11
N ALA A 12 7.72 21.33 -17.42
CA ALA A 12 7.22 22.61 -17.91
C ALA A 12 8.35 23.64 -17.78
N VAL A 13 8.79 24.22 -18.90
CA VAL A 13 9.85 25.24 -18.95
C VAL A 13 9.25 26.49 -19.60
N LEU A 14 9.29 27.61 -18.87
CA LEU A 14 8.69 28.90 -19.24
C LEU A 14 9.78 29.99 -19.37
N GLY A 15 9.52 31.02 -20.18
CA GLY A 15 10.35 32.23 -20.23
C GLY A 15 11.72 32.08 -20.93
N THR A 16 11.91 31.09 -21.80
CA THR A 16 13.18 30.92 -22.54
C THR A 16 13.32 31.90 -23.69
N LYS A 17 14.57 32.24 -24.04
CA LYS A 17 14.91 33.22 -25.09
C LYS A 17 14.50 32.76 -26.51
N SER A 18 14.33 31.46 -26.73
CA SER A 18 13.84 30.89 -28.00
C SER A 18 13.18 29.53 -27.79
N THR A 19 12.61 28.97 -28.87
CA THR A 19 12.04 27.61 -28.89
C THR A 19 13.13 26.55 -28.77
N GLU A 20 14.29 26.75 -29.39
CA GLU A 20 15.45 25.85 -29.33
C GLU A 20 16.01 25.82 -27.91
N ALA A 21 16.15 26.98 -27.27
CA ALA A 21 16.54 27.07 -25.87
C ALA A 21 15.53 26.31 -24.98
N ARG A 22 14.22 26.45 -25.23
CA ARG A 22 13.19 25.69 -24.52
C ARG A 22 13.36 24.19 -24.67
N ALA A 23 13.63 23.71 -25.87
CA ALA A 23 13.82 22.29 -26.14
C ALA A 23 15.06 21.75 -25.41
N GLN A 24 16.18 22.49 -25.45
CA GLN A 24 17.41 22.12 -24.74
C GLN A 24 17.22 22.05 -23.23
N GLU A 25 16.60 23.06 -22.62
CA GLU A 25 16.36 23.07 -21.17
C GLU A 25 15.36 21.98 -20.74
N THR A 26 14.34 21.74 -21.56
CA THR A 26 13.39 20.62 -21.35
C THR A 26 14.13 19.29 -21.36
N GLN A 27 15.03 19.08 -22.33
CA GLN A 27 15.80 17.84 -22.44
C GLN A 27 16.77 17.66 -21.27
N LYS A 28 17.46 18.72 -20.84
CA LYS A 28 18.34 18.70 -19.66
C LYS A 28 17.57 18.28 -18.41
N LEU A 29 16.40 18.88 -18.16
CA LEU A 29 15.58 18.60 -16.98
C LEU A 29 15.06 17.15 -16.98
N LEU A 30 14.58 16.65 -18.12
CA LEU A 30 14.13 15.27 -18.24
C LEU A 30 15.29 14.28 -18.05
N ASN A 31 16.45 14.55 -18.65
CA ASN A 31 17.64 13.71 -18.48
C ASN A 31 18.11 13.68 -17.03
N PHE A 32 18.08 14.82 -16.33
CA PHE A 32 18.37 14.88 -14.90
C PHE A 32 17.42 13.98 -14.10
N GLY A 33 16.11 14.11 -14.33
CA GLY A 33 15.11 13.29 -13.66
C GLY A 33 15.35 11.79 -13.85
N PHE A 34 15.52 11.33 -15.10
CA PHE A 34 15.79 9.91 -15.37
C PHE A 34 17.14 9.41 -14.83
N ARG A 35 18.13 10.29 -14.69
CA ARG A 35 19.46 9.92 -14.17
C ARG A 35 19.43 9.69 -12.67
N PHE A 36 18.77 10.57 -11.91
CA PHE A 36 18.89 10.59 -10.45
C PHE A 36 17.70 10.01 -9.71
N TYR A 37 16.54 9.89 -10.37
CA TYR A 37 15.33 9.39 -9.78
C TYR A 37 14.86 8.11 -10.48
N GLU A 38 14.08 7.33 -9.75
CA GLU A 38 13.34 6.20 -10.29
C GLU A 38 11.99 6.10 -9.58
N THR A 39 11.05 5.46 -10.26
CA THR A 39 9.68 5.24 -9.76
C THR A 39 9.52 3.75 -9.50
N GLN A 40 9.12 3.37 -8.29
CA GLN A 40 8.86 1.98 -7.91
C GLN A 40 7.48 1.84 -7.26
N THR A 41 6.84 0.70 -7.48
CA THR A 41 5.60 0.31 -6.79
C THR A 41 5.97 -0.50 -5.56
N LEU A 42 5.60 0.01 -4.38
CA LEU A 42 5.94 -0.54 -3.08
C LEU A 42 4.95 -1.60 -2.59
N ALA A 43 3.69 -1.48 -3.00
CA ALA A 43 2.61 -2.40 -2.67
C ALA A 43 1.56 -2.40 -3.79
N THR A 44 0.92 -3.54 -4.01
CA THR A 44 -0.22 -3.68 -4.93
C THR A 44 -1.38 -4.42 -4.25
N PRO A 45 -2.62 -4.25 -4.73
CA PRO A 45 -3.78 -4.93 -4.15
C PRO A 45 -3.73 -6.46 -4.25
N GLU A 46 -2.96 -6.99 -5.20
CA GLU A 46 -2.82 -8.42 -5.44
C GLU A 46 -1.82 -9.09 -4.48
N GLN A 47 -0.96 -8.31 -3.83
CA GLN A 47 0.09 -8.82 -2.95
C GLN A 47 -0.24 -8.53 -1.48
N PRO A 48 -0.46 -9.56 -0.64
CA PRO A 48 -0.62 -9.37 0.80
C PRO A 48 0.66 -8.80 1.40
N LEU A 49 0.50 -7.81 2.28
CA LEU A 49 1.58 -7.18 3.03
C LEU A 49 1.76 -7.81 4.41
N GLU A 50 0.67 -8.31 4.99
CA GLU A 50 0.66 -8.95 6.32
C GLU A 50 -0.42 -10.04 6.35
N ASN A 51 -0.14 -11.15 7.04
CA ASN A 51 -1.15 -12.16 7.37
C ASN A 51 -1.39 -12.11 8.88
N SER A 52 -2.56 -11.62 9.30
CA SER A 52 -2.88 -11.47 10.72
C SER A 52 -3.82 -12.58 11.19
N PRO A 53 -3.64 -13.11 12.42
CA PRO A 53 -4.59 -14.06 12.99
C PRO A 53 -5.95 -13.40 13.20
N ILE A 54 -7.02 -14.13 12.90
CA ILE A 54 -8.40 -13.67 13.10
C ILE A 54 -9.16 -14.65 13.99
N TRP A 55 -9.83 -14.10 15.00
CA TRP A 55 -10.62 -14.87 15.96
C TRP A 55 -12.05 -15.04 15.49
N LYS A 56 -12.67 -16.17 15.88
CA LYS A 56 -14.06 -16.52 15.56
C LYS A 56 -14.37 -16.58 14.06
N GLY A 57 -13.36 -16.53 13.20
CA GLY A 57 -13.51 -16.61 11.75
C GLY A 57 -13.69 -18.03 11.25
N ALA A 58 -14.26 -18.16 10.06
CA ALA A 58 -14.24 -19.40 9.28
C ALA A 58 -12.82 -19.76 8.80
N GLN A 59 -11.88 -18.84 8.90
CA GLN A 59 -10.46 -19.00 8.61
C GLN A 59 -9.64 -18.55 9.84
N GLU A 60 -8.41 -19.06 9.98
CA GLU A 60 -7.52 -18.74 11.12
C GLU A 60 -6.73 -17.44 10.92
N GLN A 61 -6.60 -16.99 9.67
CA GLN A 61 -5.84 -15.79 9.29
C GLN A 61 -6.61 -14.99 8.23
N ILE A 62 -6.31 -13.69 8.18
CA ILE A 62 -6.81 -12.77 7.15
C ILE A 62 -5.63 -12.06 6.49
N LYS A 63 -5.65 -11.99 5.15
CA LYS A 63 -4.68 -11.22 4.37
C LYS A 63 -4.98 -9.74 4.44
N LEU A 64 -3.97 -8.96 4.79
CA LEU A 64 -4.02 -7.51 4.83
C LEU A 64 -3.11 -6.91 3.76
N GLY A 65 -3.53 -5.81 3.15
CA GLY A 65 -2.79 -5.14 2.10
C GLY A 65 -3.31 -3.73 1.84
N VAL A 66 -3.10 -3.24 0.62
CA VAL A 66 -3.56 -1.90 0.20
C VAL A 66 -4.68 -2.03 -0.81
N ALA A 67 -5.64 -1.09 -0.80
CA ALA A 67 -6.74 -1.10 -1.77
C ALA A 67 -6.31 -0.67 -3.18
N GLU A 68 -5.26 0.16 -3.27
CA GLU A 68 -4.72 0.71 -4.52
C GLU A 68 -3.19 0.57 -4.55
N PRO A 69 -2.57 0.49 -5.75
CA PRO A 69 -1.12 0.45 -5.86
C PRO A 69 -0.45 1.68 -5.25
N LEU A 70 0.58 1.45 -4.42
CA LEU A 70 1.39 2.53 -3.86
C LEU A 70 2.67 2.68 -4.68
N THR A 71 2.69 3.69 -5.54
CA THR A 71 3.85 4.00 -6.40
C THR A 71 4.51 5.30 -5.95
N VAL A 72 5.82 5.25 -5.70
CA VAL A 72 6.60 6.41 -5.26
C VAL A 72 7.75 6.71 -6.21
N THR A 73 8.16 7.97 -6.27
CA THR A 73 9.36 8.39 -7.00
C THR A 73 10.36 8.98 -6.03
N LEU A 74 11.54 8.39 -5.97
CA LEU A 74 12.62 8.81 -5.06
C LEU A 74 13.95 8.91 -5.80
N GLY A 75 14.92 9.55 -5.18
CA GLY A 75 16.31 9.46 -5.63
C GLY A 75 16.76 7.99 -5.57
N ARG A 76 17.47 7.50 -6.58
CA ARG A 76 17.84 6.08 -6.71
C ARG A 76 18.51 5.50 -5.45
N ASN A 77 19.33 6.29 -4.77
CA ASN A 77 20.01 5.85 -3.54
C ASN A 77 19.10 5.82 -2.31
N GLN A 78 17.98 6.53 -2.31
CA GLN A 78 17.05 6.62 -1.17
C GLN A 78 16.20 5.36 -1.01
N PHE A 79 15.98 4.59 -2.08
CA PHE A 79 15.26 3.31 -1.98
C PHE A 79 15.96 2.30 -1.05
N LYS A 80 17.28 2.43 -0.84
CA LYS A 80 18.03 1.58 0.09
C LYS A 80 17.70 1.86 1.56
N GLU A 81 17.20 3.05 1.84
CA GLU A 81 16.85 3.53 3.19
C GLU A 81 15.33 3.46 3.43
N LEU A 82 14.59 2.85 2.50
CA LEU A 82 13.14 2.71 2.60
C LEU A 82 12.79 1.66 3.66
N GLN A 83 11.92 2.02 4.59
CA GLN A 83 11.40 1.13 5.63
C GLN A 83 9.88 1.15 5.61
N SER A 84 9.24 0.01 5.88
CA SER A 84 7.79 -0.09 6.06
C SER A 84 7.45 -0.40 7.50
N THR A 85 6.35 0.16 8.00
CA THR A 85 5.82 -0.11 9.33
C THR A 85 4.32 -0.27 9.24
N ILE A 86 3.81 -1.35 9.79
CA ILE A 86 2.38 -1.65 9.88
C ILE A 86 1.91 -1.37 11.30
N ALA A 87 0.79 -0.66 11.42
CA ALA A 87 0.09 -0.44 12.68
C ALA A 87 -1.38 -0.84 12.51
N LEU A 88 -1.84 -1.81 13.30
CA LEU A 88 -3.25 -2.20 13.35
C LEU A 88 -4.00 -1.29 14.32
N ASP A 89 -5.24 -0.94 13.98
CA ASP A 89 -6.10 -0.13 14.85
C ASP A 89 -6.51 -0.92 16.10
N ASN A 90 -6.67 -2.24 15.95
CA ASN A 90 -6.95 -3.16 17.04
C ASN A 90 -5.92 -4.31 17.02
N PRO A 91 -5.36 -4.69 18.18
CA PRO A 91 -4.40 -5.79 18.27
C PRO A 91 -5.04 -7.17 18.06
N THR A 92 -6.37 -7.24 18.09
CA THR A 92 -7.15 -8.47 17.95
C THR A 92 -8.19 -8.24 16.87
N LEU A 93 -8.13 -9.06 15.81
CA LEU A 93 -9.10 -9.05 14.73
C LEU A 93 -10.14 -10.14 15.01
N GLU A 94 -11.43 -9.79 14.97
CA GLU A 94 -12.54 -10.72 15.15
C GLU A 94 -13.43 -10.71 13.91
N ALA A 95 -13.87 -11.89 13.47
CA ALA A 95 -14.88 -12.02 12.43
C ALA A 95 -16.26 -11.54 12.92
N PRO A 96 -17.16 -11.09 12.02
CA PRO A 96 -16.99 -11.01 10.57
C PRO A 96 -16.21 -9.76 10.11
N ILE A 97 -15.34 -9.93 9.11
CA ILE A 97 -14.63 -8.84 8.43
C ILE A 97 -14.94 -8.91 6.94
N GLN A 98 -15.33 -7.79 6.35
CA GLN A 98 -15.57 -7.69 4.91
C GLN A 98 -14.28 -7.26 4.18
N GLN A 99 -14.08 -7.75 2.96
CA GLN A 99 -13.04 -7.26 2.06
C GLN A 99 -13.12 -5.73 1.91
N GLY A 100 -11.98 -5.06 1.93
CA GLY A 100 -11.85 -3.60 1.85
C GLY A 100 -12.03 -2.89 3.20
N THR A 101 -12.36 -3.60 4.27
CA THR A 101 -12.40 -3.01 5.62
C THR A 101 -11.01 -2.53 6.01
N ALA A 102 -10.88 -1.26 6.37
CA ALA A 102 -9.65 -0.72 6.94
C ALA A 102 -9.48 -1.22 8.38
N LEU A 103 -8.30 -1.76 8.68
CA LEU A 103 -7.96 -2.39 9.96
C LEU A 103 -6.68 -1.80 10.58
N GLY A 104 -6.13 -0.76 9.97
CA GLY A 104 -4.90 -0.11 10.37
C GLY A 104 -4.32 0.74 9.25
N SER A 105 -3.00 0.93 9.32
CA SER A 105 -2.24 1.65 8.29
C SER A 105 -0.88 1.02 8.04
N ILE A 106 -0.38 1.22 6.84
CA ILE A 106 1.02 1.02 6.49
C ILE A 106 1.67 2.39 6.24
N THR A 107 2.83 2.60 6.85
CA THR A 107 3.65 3.79 6.66
C THR A 107 5.00 3.41 6.08
N TYR A 108 5.36 4.03 4.95
CA TYR A 108 6.70 3.95 4.41
C TYR A 108 7.49 5.18 4.84
N THR A 109 8.71 4.97 5.34
CA THR A 109 9.63 6.03 5.75
C THR A 109 10.93 5.95 4.97
N VAL A 110 11.61 7.10 4.84
CA VAL A 110 12.94 7.20 4.24
C VAL A 110 13.78 8.05 5.17
N ASN A 111 14.91 7.53 5.64
CA ASN A 111 15.77 8.21 6.64
C ASN A 111 14.99 8.63 7.91
N GLY A 112 13.99 7.84 8.31
CA GLY A 112 13.15 8.11 9.50
C GLY A 112 12.02 9.11 9.29
N GLU A 113 11.93 9.75 8.11
CA GLU A 113 10.84 10.68 7.79
C GLU A 113 9.70 9.96 7.04
N PRO A 114 8.42 10.21 7.37
CA PRO A 114 7.29 9.60 6.68
C PRO A 114 7.22 10.06 5.22
N LEU A 115 7.21 9.09 4.31
CA LEU A 115 7.10 9.33 2.87
C LEU A 115 5.65 9.22 2.39
N VAL A 116 5.01 8.10 2.69
CA VAL A 116 3.62 7.82 2.30
C VAL A 116 2.97 6.91 3.34
N GLN A 117 1.71 7.19 3.64
CA GLN A 117 0.87 6.38 4.51
C GLN A 117 -0.39 5.99 3.74
N ALA A 118 -0.82 4.74 3.90
CA ALA A 118 -2.06 4.24 3.30
C ALA A 118 -2.82 3.38 4.30
N PRO A 119 -4.17 3.29 4.18
CA PRO A 119 -4.96 2.35 4.95
C PRO A 119 -4.51 0.92 4.65
N LEU A 120 -4.35 0.13 5.72
CA LEU A 120 -4.18 -1.31 5.62
C LEU A 120 -5.56 -1.95 5.66
N VAL A 121 -5.96 -2.62 4.58
CA VAL A 121 -7.30 -3.17 4.38
C VAL A 121 -7.29 -4.68 4.30
N ALA A 122 -8.42 -5.31 4.66
CA ALA A 122 -8.66 -6.72 4.40
C ALA A 122 -8.73 -7.01 2.89
N LEU A 123 -7.91 -7.93 2.39
CA LEU A 123 -7.91 -8.33 0.98
C LEU A 123 -8.96 -9.39 0.66
N GLU A 124 -9.56 -10.00 1.68
CA GLU A 124 -10.59 -11.02 1.56
C GLU A 124 -11.63 -10.85 2.68
N SER A 125 -12.85 -11.35 2.46
CA SER A 125 -13.90 -11.40 3.50
C SER A 125 -13.73 -12.67 4.35
N VAL A 126 -13.87 -12.53 5.66
CA VAL A 126 -13.90 -13.66 6.61
C VAL A 126 -15.21 -13.61 7.38
N GLU A 127 -16.06 -14.61 7.14
CA GLU A 127 -17.30 -14.82 7.88
C GLU A 127 -17.03 -15.46 9.25
N GLU A 128 -18.05 -15.48 10.10
CA GLU A 128 -17.99 -16.22 11.37
C GLU A 128 -17.79 -17.73 11.13
N GLY A 129 -17.01 -18.37 11.99
CA GLY A 129 -16.74 -19.80 11.91
C GLY A 129 -17.94 -20.65 12.30
N SER A 130 -18.17 -21.75 11.57
CA SER A 130 -19.23 -22.73 11.89
C SER A 130 -19.14 -23.29 13.32
N LEU A 131 -17.93 -23.33 13.90
CA LEU A 131 -17.71 -23.77 15.29
C LEU A 131 -18.41 -22.87 16.31
N TRP A 132 -18.55 -21.56 16.07
CA TRP A 132 -19.29 -20.65 16.95
C TRP A 132 -20.79 -20.94 16.92
N ASN A 133 -21.33 -21.18 15.72
CA ASN A 133 -22.73 -21.61 15.57
C ASN A 133 -22.99 -22.93 16.33
N ASN A 134 -22.11 -23.92 16.17
CA ASN A 134 -22.24 -25.19 16.90
C ASN A 134 -22.08 -25.05 18.42
N LEU A 135 -21.18 -24.17 18.90
CA LEU A 135 -20.99 -23.93 20.34
C LEU A 135 -22.20 -23.22 20.95
N LYS A 136 -22.74 -22.23 20.26
CA LYS A 136 -23.95 -21.50 20.65
C LYS A 136 -25.18 -22.41 20.63
N ASP A 137 -25.32 -23.23 19.59
CA ASP A 137 -26.41 -24.21 19.48
C ASP A 137 -26.33 -25.25 20.60
N SER A 138 -25.12 -25.73 20.92
CA SER A 138 -24.91 -26.64 22.05
C SER A 138 -25.30 -26.01 23.39
N VAL A 139 -24.92 -24.75 23.64
CA VAL A 139 -25.30 -24.04 24.88
C VAL A 139 -26.81 -23.78 24.94
N MET A 140 -27.45 -23.37 23.84
CA MET A 140 -28.91 -23.19 23.79
C MET A 140 -29.68 -24.49 24.05
N MET A 141 -29.17 -25.64 23.58
CA MET A 141 -29.80 -26.94 23.81
C MET A 141 -29.73 -27.40 25.28
N TYR A 142 -28.79 -26.89 26.07
CA TYR A 142 -28.69 -27.20 27.51
C TYR A 142 -29.59 -26.34 28.40
N PHE A 143 -30.11 -25.22 27.90
CA PHE A 143 -30.98 -24.29 28.65
C PHE A 143 -32.45 -24.30 28.19
N ASN A 144 -32.83 -25.28 27.37
CA ASN A 144 -34.19 -25.55 26.91
C ASN A 144 -34.60 -26.97 27.32
#